data_AF-A0A954R2G5-F1
#
_entry.id   AF-A0A954R2G5-F1
#
_cell.length_a   1.000
_cell.length_b   1.000
_cell.length_c   1.000
_cell.angle_alpha   90.00
_cell.angle_beta   90.00
_cell.angle_gamma   90.00
#
_symmetry.space_group_name_H-M   'P 1'
#
loop_
_entity.id
_entity.type
_entity.pdbx_description
1 polymer ?
#
loop_
_entity_poly.entity_id
_entity_poly.type
_entity_poly.pdbx_seq_one_letter_code
_entity_poly.pdbx_strand_id
1 'polypeptide(L)'
;MVGRWIQAISPLATTLSSYRHDKFVGDLIAGLVAAIIIVAVAPLVDFRTPIKLWQFSRSDAVALLVKFVAVLAAGIETGIVIGIVASMVMLMSKMSRPHVAEVGCVGDSEHFRNFDRYDVQLTAGVFAFRVEDSLYFANSPFLQSYVMEQVSKRPNIRSMLLILSGINEIDATGLEVQGTIHPELKELGIGF
;
A
#
# COMPACT_ATOMS: atom_id res chain seq x y z
N MET A 1 80.75 25.31 6.98
CA MET A 1 79.76 24.75 7.93
C MET A 1 78.29 24.94 7.50
N VAL A 2 77.98 25.89 6.60
CA VAL A 2 76.60 26.18 6.14
C VAL A 2 76.04 25.16 5.11
N GLY A 3 76.88 24.61 4.22
CA GLY A 3 76.41 23.69 3.15
C GLY A 3 75.82 22.35 3.61
N ARG A 4 76.20 21.86 4.80
CA ARG A 4 75.64 20.61 5.39
C ARG A 4 74.20 20.79 5.85
N TRP A 5 73.80 22.00 6.24
CA TRP A 5 72.42 22.29 6.66
C TRP A 5 71.46 22.38 5.46
N ILE A 6 71.93 22.86 4.31
CA ILE A 6 71.12 22.95 3.08
C ILE A 6 70.79 21.56 2.53
N GLN A 7 71.75 20.62 2.56
CA GLN A 7 71.50 19.24 2.12
C GLN A 7 70.61 18.43 3.09
N ALA A 8 70.57 18.79 4.37
CA ALA A 8 69.68 18.15 5.35
C ALA A 8 68.21 18.60 5.21
N ILE A 9 67.97 19.82 4.70
CA ILE A 9 66.62 20.41 4.61
C ILE A 9 65.98 20.17 3.23
N SER A 10 66.77 20.00 2.16
CA SER A 10 66.22 19.77 0.81
C SER A 10 65.30 18.55 0.67
N PRO A 11 65.57 17.35 1.26
CA PRO A 11 64.68 16.21 1.14
C PRO A 11 63.37 16.38 1.94
N LEU A 12 63.40 17.15 3.03
CA LEU A 12 62.21 17.50 3.80
C LEU A 12 61.31 18.46 3.03
N ALA A 13 61.89 19.44 2.34
CA ALA A 13 61.12 20.39 1.52
C ALA A 13 60.48 19.71 0.29
N THR A 14 61.18 18.79 -0.38
CA THR A 14 60.63 18.06 -1.53
C THR A 14 59.54 17.06 -1.13
N THR A 15 59.70 16.36 0.00
CA THR A 15 58.68 15.45 0.53
C THR A 15 57.42 16.20 1.00
N LEU A 16 57.57 17.36 1.67
CA LEU A 16 56.42 18.21 2.03
C LEU A 16 55.68 18.73 0.79
N SER A 17 56.43 19.11 -0.25
CA SER A 17 55.88 19.59 -1.52
C SER A 17 55.12 18.48 -2.26
N SER A 18 55.70 17.28 -2.36
CA SER A 18 55.06 16.12 -3.00
C SER A 18 53.75 15.76 -2.29
N TYR A 19 53.79 15.65 -0.96
CA TYR A 19 52.61 15.34 -0.16
C TYR A 19 51.47 16.36 -0.33
N ARG A 20 51.80 17.64 -0.50
CA ARG A 20 50.82 18.71 -0.75
C ARG A 20 50.20 18.59 -2.15
N HIS A 21 50.97 18.23 -3.18
CA HIS A 21 50.45 18.00 -4.53
C HIS A 21 49.58 16.74 -4.60
N ASP A 22 49.98 15.65 -3.95
CA ASP A 22 49.23 14.39 -3.93
C ASP A 22 47.87 14.56 -3.24
N LYS A 23 47.82 15.30 -2.12
CA LYS A 23 46.55 15.69 -1.48
C LYS A 23 45.69 16.57 -2.37
N PHE A 24 46.26 17.58 -3.01
CA PHE A 24 45.52 18.49 -3.88
C PHE A 24 44.87 17.76 -5.06
N VAL A 25 45.60 16.84 -5.71
CA VAL A 25 45.05 16.02 -6.80
C VAL A 25 43.98 15.06 -6.28
N GLY A 26 44.18 14.45 -5.12
CA GLY A 26 43.18 13.60 -4.47
C GLY A 26 41.86 14.33 -4.19
N ASP A 27 41.94 15.52 -3.60
CA ASP A 27 40.76 16.35 -3.29
C ASP A 27 40.05 16.82 -4.57
N LEU A 28 40.81 17.17 -5.62
CA LEU A 28 40.26 17.56 -6.92
C LEU A 28 39.49 16.41 -7.59
N ILE A 29 40.05 15.19 -7.58
CA ILE A 29 39.39 14.01 -8.16
C ILE A 29 38.14 13.64 -7.35
N ALA A 30 38.22 13.66 -6.02
CA ALA A 30 37.08 13.37 -5.15
C ALA A 30 35.92 14.35 -5.41
N GLY A 31 36.22 15.65 -5.56
CA GLY A 31 35.23 16.67 -5.90
C GLY A 31 34.59 16.44 -7.27
N LEU A 32 35.38 16.08 -8.28
CA LEU A 32 34.88 15.78 -9.62
C LEU A 32 33.93 14.56 -9.61
N VAL A 33 34.34 13.48 -8.94
CA VAL A 33 33.53 12.25 -8.81
C VAL A 33 32.23 12.54 -8.08
N ALA A 34 32.29 13.28 -6.96
CA ALA A 34 31.09 13.70 -6.23
C ALA A 34 30.15 14.54 -7.11
N ALA A 35 30.69 15.49 -7.88
CA ALA A 35 29.89 16.31 -8.81
C ALA A 35 29.21 15.46 -9.89
N ILE A 36 29.92 14.50 -10.49
CA ILE A 36 29.35 13.58 -11.49
C ILE A 36 28.23 12.74 -10.89
N ILE A 37 28.42 12.20 -9.68
CA ILE A 37 27.39 11.43 -8.97
C ILE A 37 26.16 12.30 -8.68
N ILE A 38 26.35 13.52 -8.17
CA ILE A 38 25.25 14.44 -7.86
C ILE A 38 24.47 14.77 -9.14
N VAL A 39 25.15 15.10 -10.24
CA VAL A 39 24.49 15.42 -11.52
C VAL A 39 23.73 14.21 -12.07
N ALA A 40 24.28 13.00 -11.94
CA ALA A 40 23.62 11.77 -12.37
C ALA A 40 22.39 11.43 -11.53
N VAL A 41 22.44 11.66 -10.20
CA VAL A 41 21.37 11.30 -9.27
C VAL A 41 20.28 12.38 -9.16
N ALA A 42 20.62 13.66 -9.36
CA ALA A 42 19.68 14.78 -9.28
C ALA A 42 18.35 14.55 -10.03
N PRO A 43 18.31 14.07 -11.28
CA PRO A 43 17.05 13.81 -11.97
C PRO A 43 16.25 12.60 -11.45
N LEU A 44 16.87 11.69 -10.69
CA LEU A 44 16.19 10.52 -10.12
C LEU A 44 15.38 10.88 -8.86
N VAL A 45 15.71 11.99 -8.20
CA VAL A 45 15.05 12.36 -6.95
C VAL A 45 13.73 13.08 -7.23
N ASP A 46 12.63 12.32 -7.12
CA ASP A 46 11.27 12.87 -7.25
C ASP A 46 10.64 13.21 -5.90
N PHE A 47 10.54 14.51 -5.62
CA PHE A 47 9.86 15.03 -4.43
C PHE A 47 8.35 15.23 -4.61
N ARG A 48 7.82 15.17 -5.83
CA ARG A 48 6.39 15.43 -6.11
C ARG A 48 5.53 14.23 -5.76
N THR A 49 6.00 13.02 -6.03
CA THR A 49 5.29 11.77 -5.75
C THR A 49 4.86 11.61 -4.28
N PRO A 50 5.75 11.73 -3.27
CA PRO A 50 5.33 11.60 -1.86
C PRO A 50 4.29 12.64 -1.44
N ILE A 51 4.38 13.88 -1.94
CA ILE A 51 3.42 14.95 -1.66
C ILE A 51 2.04 14.62 -2.24
N LYS A 52 2.00 14.15 -3.49
CA LYS A 52 0.75 13.71 -4.14
C LYS A 52 0.12 12.51 -3.43
N LEU A 53 0.93 11.52 -3.05
CA LEU A 53 0.44 10.36 -2.30
C LEU A 53 -0.19 10.78 -0.97
N TRP A 54 0.40 11.74 -0.26
CA TRP A 54 -0.15 12.22 1.01
C TRP A 54 -1.56 12.81 0.87
N GLN A 55 -1.84 13.46 -0.28
CA GLN A 55 -3.16 14.02 -0.57
C GLN A 55 -4.19 12.96 -1.00
N PHE A 56 -3.76 11.92 -1.72
CA PHE A 56 -4.64 10.85 -2.21
C PHE A 56 -4.90 9.75 -1.17
N SER A 57 -3.84 9.22 -0.55
CA SER A 57 -3.90 8.06 0.33
C SER A 57 -2.81 8.14 1.39
N ARG A 58 -3.22 8.50 2.62
CA ARG A 58 -2.31 8.57 3.77
C ARG A 58 -1.61 7.24 4.05
N SER A 59 -2.30 6.11 3.82
CA SER A 59 -1.73 4.77 4.00
C SER A 59 -0.58 4.51 3.03
N ASP A 60 -0.74 4.88 1.75
CA ASP A 60 0.30 4.68 0.75
C ASP A 60 1.50 5.62 0.98
N ALA A 61 1.26 6.83 1.48
CA ALA A 61 2.31 7.77 1.82
C ALA A 61 3.14 7.33 3.05
N VAL A 62 2.49 6.82 4.10
CA VAL A 62 3.18 6.26 5.28
C VAL A 62 4.02 5.05 4.86
N ALA A 63 3.48 4.17 4.03
CA ALA A 63 4.23 3.03 3.54
C ALA A 63 5.44 3.40 2.69
N LEU A 64 5.31 4.41 1.83
CA LEU A 64 6.44 4.95 1.08
C LEU A 64 7.53 5.46 2.03
N LEU A 65 7.15 6.17 3.09
CA LEU A 65 8.08 6.69 4.09
C LEU A 65 8.79 5.57 4.87
N VAL A 66 8.04 4.54 5.30
CA VAL A 66 8.62 3.35 5.96
C VAL A 66 9.64 2.66 5.06
N LYS A 67 9.32 2.46 3.78
CA LYS A 67 10.24 1.86 2.81
C LYS A 67 11.50 2.71 2.60
N PHE A 68 11.33 4.03 2.49
CA PHE A 68 12.44 4.96 2.37
C PHE A 68 13.38 4.91 3.58
N VAL A 69 12.83 4.97 4.79
CA VAL A 69 13.61 4.86 6.03
C VAL A 69 14.30 3.50 6.13
N ALA A 70 13.64 2.41 5.74
CA ALA A 70 14.23 1.09 5.74
C ALA A 70 15.46 0.99 4.81
N VAL A 71 15.38 1.56 3.60
CA VAL A 71 16.52 1.63 2.66
C VAL A 71 17.68 2.45 3.24
N LEU A 72 17.39 3.60 3.87
CA LEU A 72 18.43 4.44 4.47
C LEU A 72 19.12 3.77 5.67
N ALA A 73 18.37 3.02 6.48
CA ALA A 73 18.88 2.40 7.69
C ALA A 73 19.61 1.06 7.44
N ALA A 74 19.08 0.22 6.55
CA ALA A 74 19.56 -1.14 6.32
C ALA A 74 20.29 -1.34 4.98
N GLY A 75 20.43 -0.27 4.19
CA GLY A 75 21.04 -0.31 2.86
C GLY A 75 20.06 -0.68 1.74
N ILE A 76 20.53 -0.55 0.50
CA ILE A 76 19.69 -0.71 -0.69
C ILE A 76 19.21 -2.15 -0.88
N GLU A 77 20.06 -3.15 -0.63
CA GLU A 77 19.73 -4.57 -0.80
C GLU A 77 18.58 -4.99 0.12
N THR A 78 18.75 -4.78 1.43
CA THR A 78 17.73 -5.08 2.44
C THR A 78 16.49 -4.21 2.25
N GLY A 79 16.68 -2.93 1.91
CA GLY A 79 15.60 -1.98 1.72
C GLY A 79 14.67 -2.34 0.56
N ILE A 80 15.20 -2.87 -0.55
CA ILE A 80 14.38 -3.37 -1.66
C ILE A 80 13.53 -4.55 -1.22
N VAL A 81 14.10 -5.52 -0.52
CA VAL A 81 13.36 -6.70 -0.03
C VAL A 81 12.24 -6.30 0.91
N ILE A 82 12.53 -5.43 1.89
CA ILE A 82 11.52 -4.88 2.80
C ILE A 82 10.44 -4.13 1.99
N GLY A 83 10.85 -3.38 0.97
CA GLY A 83 9.94 -2.65 0.10
C GLY A 83 8.95 -3.53 -0.66
N ILE A 84 9.42 -4.66 -1.19
CA ILE A 84 8.58 -5.65 -1.87
C ILE A 84 7.61 -6.29 -0.88
N VAL A 85 8.12 -6.77 0.26
CA VAL A 85 7.29 -7.43 1.29
C VAL A 85 6.21 -6.47 1.81
N ALA A 86 6.58 -5.24 2.16
CA ALA A 86 5.63 -4.23 2.64
C ALA A 86 4.55 -3.90 1.59
N SER A 87 4.94 -3.79 0.31
CA SER A 87 3.99 -3.53 -0.78
C SER A 87 3.04 -4.72 -0.99
N MET A 88 3.53 -5.95 -0.85
CA MET A 88 2.70 -7.14 -0.93
C MET A 88 1.71 -7.23 0.24
N VAL A 89 2.17 -7.00 1.47
CA VAL A 89 1.30 -6.96 2.66
C VAL A 89 0.21 -5.91 2.51
N MET A 90 0.55 -4.71 2.02
CA MET A 90 -0.45 -3.68 1.76
C MET A 90 -1.44 -4.06 0.67
N LEU A 91 -0.96 -4.67 -0.42
CA LEU A 91 -1.82 -5.11 -1.51
C LEU A 91 -2.81 -6.17 -1.00
N MET A 92 -2.33 -7.15 -0.25
CA MET A 92 -3.18 -8.15 0.41
C MET A 92 -4.19 -7.48 1.35
N SER A 93 -3.75 -6.51 2.16
CA SER A 93 -4.64 -5.78 3.07
C SER A 93 -5.73 -5.00 2.33
N LYS A 94 -5.43 -4.44 1.15
CA LYS A 94 -6.42 -3.77 0.29
C LYS A 94 -7.41 -4.77 -0.30
N MET A 95 -6.94 -5.91 -0.81
CA MET A 95 -7.80 -6.97 -1.36
C MET A 95 -8.70 -7.63 -0.29
N SER A 96 -8.27 -7.64 0.98
CA SER A 96 -9.06 -8.17 2.10
C SER A 96 -10.29 -7.33 2.48
N ARG A 97 -10.43 -6.10 2.00
CA ARG A 97 -11.57 -5.22 2.33
C ARG A 97 -12.37 -4.85 1.07
N PRO A 98 -13.18 -5.78 0.56
CA PRO A 98 -13.99 -5.56 -0.64
C PRO A 98 -15.00 -4.45 -0.39
N HIS A 99 -15.24 -3.64 -1.41
CA HIS A 99 -16.31 -2.65 -1.34
C HIS A 99 -17.66 -3.36 -1.35
N VAL A 100 -18.44 -3.16 -0.29
CA VAL A 100 -19.80 -3.68 -0.16
C VAL A 100 -20.75 -2.51 -0.29
N ALA A 101 -21.64 -2.58 -1.28
CA ALA A 101 -22.65 -1.57 -1.55
C ALA A 101 -24.03 -2.11 -1.18
N GLU A 102 -24.75 -1.42 -0.29
CA GLU A 102 -26.16 -1.71 -0.05
C GLU A 102 -27.00 -1.26 -1.25
N VAL A 103 -27.87 -2.13 -1.74
CA VAL A 103 -28.69 -1.90 -2.93
C VAL A 103 -30.17 -1.94 -2.55
N GLY A 104 -30.94 -0.95 -3.00
CA GLY A 104 -32.39 -0.90 -2.86
C GLY A 104 -33.08 -0.90 -4.23
N CYS A 105 -34.40 -1.11 -4.25
CA CYS A 105 -35.17 -1.13 -5.49
C CYS A 105 -35.53 0.31 -5.91
N VAL A 106 -35.29 0.69 -7.17
CA VAL A 106 -35.69 2.03 -7.66
C VAL A 106 -37.15 1.98 -8.13
N GLY A 107 -38.07 2.55 -7.35
CA GLY A 107 -39.50 2.61 -7.71
C GLY A 107 -40.13 1.24 -7.96
N ASP A 108 -40.94 1.11 -9.03
CA ASP A 108 -41.63 -0.12 -9.48
C ASP A 108 -40.79 -0.97 -10.47
N SER A 109 -39.47 -0.81 -10.51
CA SER A 109 -38.59 -1.51 -11.47
C SER A 109 -37.81 -2.67 -10.85
N GLU A 110 -37.41 -3.68 -11.65
CA GLU A 110 -36.45 -4.73 -11.24
C GLU A 110 -34.99 -4.23 -11.24
N HIS A 111 -34.75 -2.95 -10.96
CA HIS A 111 -33.41 -2.36 -10.97
C HIS A 111 -32.95 -1.99 -9.57
N PHE A 112 -32.01 -2.79 -9.07
CA PHE A 112 -31.34 -2.58 -7.79
C PHE A 112 -30.23 -1.54 -7.94
N ARG A 113 -30.32 -0.40 -7.22
CA ARG A 113 -29.30 0.67 -7.21
C ARG A 113 -28.87 1.03 -5.80
N ASN A 114 -27.68 1.61 -5.71
CA ASN A 114 -27.02 1.95 -4.45
C ASN A 114 -27.81 3.03 -3.67
N PHE A 115 -28.08 2.77 -2.39
CA PHE A 115 -28.82 3.66 -1.48
C PHE A 115 -28.15 5.04 -1.29
N ASP A 116 -26.81 5.09 -1.35
CA ASP A 116 -26.05 6.34 -1.12
C ASP A 116 -26.19 7.37 -2.26
N ARG A 117 -26.72 6.98 -3.42
CA ARG A 117 -26.70 7.83 -4.63
C ARG A 117 -28.06 8.04 -5.30
N TYR A 118 -29.07 7.25 -4.96
CA TYR A 118 -30.39 7.31 -5.57
C TYR A 118 -31.48 7.10 -4.52
N ASP A 119 -32.64 7.73 -4.70
CA ASP A 119 -33.82 7.51 -3.85
C ASP A 119 -34.41 6.13 -4.19
N VAL A 120 -34.02 5.12 -3.41
CA VAL A 120 -34.45 3.72 -3.56
C VAL A 120 -35.43 3.34 -2.46
N GLN A 121 -36.53 2.68 -2.87
CA GLN A 121 -37.46 2.06 -1.94
C GLN A 121 -36.82 0.78 -1.38
N LEU A 122 -36.54 0.80 -0.08
CA LEU A 122 -36.19 -0.40 0.67
C LEU A 122 -37.48 -1.17 0.93
N THR A 123 -37.64 -2.34 0.29
CA THR A 123 -38.76 -3.23 0.59
C THR A 123 -38.71 -3.61 2.08
N ALA A 124 -39.78 -3.32 2.81
CA ALA A 124 -39.84 -3.58 4.25
C ALA A 124 -39.54 -5.05 4.56
N GLY A 125 -38.46 -5.30 5.30
CA GLY A 125 -38.01 -6.63 5.70
C GLY A 125 -37.09 -7.35 4.70
N VAL A 126 -36.64 -6.69 3.62
CA VAL A 126 -35.63 -7.26 2.69
C VAL A 126 -34.33 -6.47 2.79
N PHE A 127 -33.22 -7.15 3.05
CA PHE A 127 -31.87 -6.57 3.00
C PHE A 127 -31.14 -7.05 1.76
N ALA A 128 -30.90 -6.15 0.79
CA ALA A 128 -30.13 -6.46 -0.40
C ALA A 128 -28.80 -5.72 -0.39
N PHE A 129 -27.70 -6.41 -0.70
CA PHE A 129 -26.39 -5.81 -0.87
C PHE A 129 -25.62 -6.52 -1.98
N ARG A 130 -24.73 -5.75 -2.62
CA ARG A 130 -23.88 -6.17 -3.72
C ARG A 130 -22.44 -6.15 -3.26
N VAL A 131 -21.73 -7.25 -3.55
CA VAL A 131 -20.27 -7.29 -3.42
C VAL A 131 -19.69 -6.92 -4.78
N GLU A 132 -18.86 -5.86 -4.81
CA GLU A 132 -18.29 -5.31 -6.05
C GLU A 132 -16.86 -5.78 -6.33
N ASP A 133 -16.36 -6.73 -5.53
CA ASP A 133 -15.00 -7.29 -5.67
C ASP A 133 -15.05 -8.83 -5.62
N SER A 134 -13.98 -9.49 -6.07
CA SER A 134 -13.85 -10.95 -6.05
C SER A 134 -13.95 -11.50 -4.62
N LEU A 135 -14.50 -12.71 -4.47
CA LEU A 135 -14.60 -13.38 -3.16
C LEU A 135 -13.40 -14.33 -2.99
N TYR A 136 -12.60 -14.08 -1.97
CA TYR A 136 -11.44 -14.89 -1.63
C TYR A 136 -11.48 -15.28 -0.16
N PHE A 137 -10.70 -16.28 0.25
CA PHE A 137 -10.52 -16.60 1.68
C PHE A 137 -10.15 -15.35 2.52
N ALA A 138 -9.34 -14.46 1.93
CA ALA A 138 -8.80 -13.29 2.63
C ALA A 138 -9.85 -12.20 2.94
N ASN A 139 -11.03 -12.21 2.31
CA ASN A 139 -12.07 -11.20 2.53
C ASN A 139 -13.40 -11.76 3.04
N SER A 140 -13.54 -13.09 3.09
CA SER A 140 -14.74 -13.74 3.56
C SER A 140 -15.10 -13.48 5.03
N PRO A 141 -14.15 -13.35 5.99
CA PRO A 141 -14.50 -13.03 7.37
C PRO A 141 -15.03 -11.60 7.52
N PHE A 142 -14.57 -10.68 6.68
CA PHE A 142 -15.08 -9.32 6.62
C PHE A 142 -16.55 -9.32 6.17
N LEU A 143 -16.88 -10.10 5.14
CA LEU A 143 -18.26 -10.21 4.66
C LEU A 143 -19.19 -10.79 5.71
N GLN A 144 -18.80 -11.89 6.37
CA GLN A 144 -19.59 -12.50 7.44
C GLN A 144 -19.83 -11.52 8.60
N SER A 145 -18.77 -10.84 9.05
CA SER A 145 -18.88 -9.84 10.12
C SER A 145 -19.82 -8.70 9.73
N TYR A 146 -19.71 -8.21 8.49
CA TYR A 146 -20.56 -7.15 7.96
C TYR A 146 -22.04 -7.58 7.91
N VAL A 147 -22.32 -8.77 7.39
CA VAL A 147 -23.69 -9.32 7.34
C VAL A 147 -24.28 -9.43 8.74
N MET A 148 -23.54 -10.00 9.69
CA MET A 148 -24.03 -10.18 11.06
C MET A 148 -24.25 -8.85 11.78
N GLU A 149 -23.40 -7.86 11.54
CA GLU A 149 -23.60 -6.50 12.05
C GLU A 149 -24.88 -5.87 11.49
N GLN A 150 -25.15 -6.01 10.18
CA GLN A 150 -26.36 -5.45 9.56
C GLN A 150 -27.63 -6.15 10.00
N VAL A 151 -27.61 -7.48 10.15
CA VAL A 151 -28.72 -8.26 10.69
C VAL A 151 -29.02 -7.84 12.13
N SER A 152 -27.98 -7.67 12.96
CA SER A 152 -28.12 -7.22 14.36
C SER A 152 -28.74 -5.82 14.48
N LYS A 153 -28.46 -4.92 13.53
CA LYS A 153 -29.03 -3.56 13.49
C LYS A 153 -30.48 -3.51 13.00
N ARG A 154 -30.98 -4.58 12.36
CA ARG A 154 -32.27 -4.59 11.66
C ARG A 154 -33.13 -5.80 12.11
N PRO A 155 -33.82 -5.70 13.27
CA PRO A 155 -34.54 -6.82 13.87
C PRO A 155 -35.79 -7.31 13.09
N ASN A 156 -36.19 -6.62 12.02
CA ASN A 156 -37.36 -6.96 11.19
C ASN A 156 -37.00 -7.51 9.80
N ILE A 157 -35.74 -7.94 9.56
CA ILE A 157 -35.36 -8.59 8.29
C ILE A 157 -36.00 -9.98 8.21
N ARG A 158 -36.65 -10.26 7.08
CA ARG A 158 -37.23 -11.57 6.71
C ARG A 158 -36.47 -12.26 5.59
N SER A 159 -35.88 -11.49 4.68
CA SER A 159 -35.15 -12.03 3.53
C SER A 159 -33.90 -11.20 3.25
N MET A 160 -32.82 -11.89 2.88
CA MET A 160 -31.54 -11.28 2.55
C MET A 160 -31.16 -11.66 1.13
N LEU A 161 -30.88 -10.66 0.29
CA LEU A 161 -30.48 -10.85 -1.11
C LEU A 161 -29.01 -10.47 -1.27
N LEU A 162 -28.18 -11.47 -1.55
CA LEU A 162 -26.77 -11.27 -1.87
C LEU A 162 -26.58 -11.22 -3.39
N ILE A 163 -26.27 -10.05 -3.92
CA ILE A 163 -26.02 -9.85 -5.34
C ILE A 163 -24.54 -10.05 -5.63
N LEU A 164 -24.22 -11.17 -6.30
CA LEU A 164 -22.86 -11.58 -6.67
C LEU A 164 -22.45 -11.12 -8.08
N SER A 165 -23.25 -10.30 -8.76
CA SER A 165 -23.00 -9.86 -10.14
C SER A 165 -21.73 -9.00 -10.33
N GLY A 166 -21.09 -8.56 -9.23
CA GLY A 166 -19.81 -7.83 -9.25
C GLY A 166 -18.58 -8.72 -9.04
N ILE A 167 -18.76 -10.01 -8.80
CA ILE A 167 -17.66 -10.92 -8.49
C ILE A 167 -16.98 -11.36 -9.79
N ASN A 168 -15.70 -11.05 -9.93
CA ASN A 168 -14.91 -11.48 -11.07
C ASN A 168 -14.39 -12.92 -10.92
N GLU A 169 -14.13 -13.36 -9.68
CA GLU A 169 -13.58 -14.69 -9.39
C GLU A 169 -13.98 -15.15 -7.98
N ILE A 170 -14.19 -16.47 -7.81
CA ILE A 170 -14.44 -17.14 -6.52
C ILE A 170 -13.42 -18.26 -6.39
N ASP A 171 -12.59 -18.24 -5.34
CA ASP A 171 -11.71 -19.37 -5.02
C ASP A 171 -12.46 -20.48 -4.27
N ALA A 172 -11.87 -21.68 -4.22
CA ALA A 172 -12.50 -22.85 -3.59
C ALA A 172 -12.87 -22.58 -2.11
N THR A 173 -12.08 -21.75 -1.42
CA THR A 173 -12.30 -21.40 -0.02
C THR A 173 -13.39 -20.33 0.17
N GLY A 174 -13.60 -19.44 -0.81
CA GLY A 174 -14.73 -18.51 -0.87
C GLY A 174 -16.07 -19.25 -1.02
N LEU A 175 -16.06 -20.41 -1.69
CA LEU A 175 -17.22 -21.30 -1.77
C LEU A 175 -17.60 -21.92 -0.40
N GLU A 176 -16.60 -22.28 0.42
CA GLU A 176 -16.83 -22.82 1.76
C GLU A 176 -17.50 -21.80 2.71
N VAL A 177 -17.25 -20.51 2.48
CA VAL A 177 -17.84 -19.44 3.30
C VAL A 177 -19.32 -19.29 3.01
N GLN A 178 -19.78 -19.45 1.75
CA GLN A 178 -21.22 -19.59 1.47
C GLN A 178 -21.83 -20.76 2.24
N GLY A 179 -21.09 -21.87 2.36
CA GLY A 179 -21.49 -23.04 3.14
C GLY A 179 -21.64 -22.77 4.64
N THR A 180 -21.02 -21.70 5.17
CA THR A 180 -21.10 -21.32 6.60
C THR A 180 -22.14 -20.23 6.86
N ILE A 181 -22.27 -19.24 5.96
CA ILE A 181 -23.22 -18.14 6.11
C ILE A 181 -24.67 -18.61 5.94
N HIS A 182 -24.93 -19.52 4.99
CA HIS A 182 -26.29 -20.02 4.74
C HIS A 182 -26.94 -20.70 5.96
N PRO A 183 -26.28 -21.63 6.68
CA PRO A 183 -26.87 -22.23 7.88
C PRO A 183 -27.07 -21.22 9.02
N GLU A 184 -26.14 -20.29 9.25
CA GLU A 184 -26.29 -19.25 10.30
C GLU A 184 -27.51 -18.34 10.03
N LEU A 185 -27.73 -17.92 8.78
CA LEU A 185 -28.90 -17.11 8.41
C LEU A 185 -30.20 -17.91 8.52
N LYS A 186 -30.16 -19.21 8.23
CA LYS A 186 -31.31 -20.11 8.36
C LYS A 186 -31.70 -20.33 9.83
N GLU A 187 -30.74 -20.40 10.75
CA GLU A 187 -31.00 -20.44 12.20
C GLU A 187 -31.67 -19.16 12.70
N LEU A 188 -31.37 -18.02 12.09
CA LEU A 188 -32.01 -16.73 12.36
C LEU A 188 -33.38 -16.57 11.70
N GLY A 189 -33.86 -17.58 10.95
CA GLY A 189 -35.14 -17.54 10.26
C GLY A 189 -35.17 -16.61 9.05
N ILE A 190 -34.01 -16.24 8.52
CA ILE A 190 -33.86 -15.34 7.37
C ILE A 190 -33.74 -16.20 6.10
N GLY A 191 -34.61 -15.94 5.11
CA GLY A 191 -34.49 -16.56 3.80
C GLY A 191 -33.32 -15.97 3.01
N PHE A 192 -32.45 -16.82 2.49
CA PHE A 192 -31.28 -16.49 1.65
C PHE A 192 -31.51 -16.94 0.21
#